data_AF-A0A3A6JMG6-F1
#
_entry.id   AF-A0A3A6JMG6-F1
#
_cell.length_a   1.000
_cell.length_b   1.000
_cell.length_c   1.000
_cell.angle_alpha   90.00
_cell.angle_beta   90.00
_cell.angle_gamma   90.00
#
_symmetry.space_group_name_H-M   'P 1'
#
loop_
_entity.id
_entity.type
_entity.pdbx_description
1 polymer ?
#
loop_
_entity_poly.entity_id
_entity_poly.type
_entity_poly.pdbx_seq_one_letter_code
_entity_poly.pdbx_strand_id
1 'polypeptide(L)'
;MKYLYKITVVIDDDKVLRFQQHDLNAIYKTVRDAFKDCNFKEVSDTDKELVFVIEEGKDSFSEVGIVANSLYDSWLAKYLKKMEWYDASDNSTEDILKEIKDFDTQYGK
;
A
#
# COMPACT_ATOMS: atom_id res chain seq x y z
N MET A 1 -17.42 -4.94 -9.29
CA MET A 1 -16.25 -5.79 -9.61
C MET A 1 -16.10 -6.80 -8.49
N LYS A 2 -15.91 -8.09 -8.78
CA LYS A 2 -15.53 -9.08 -7.76
C LYS A 2 -14.00 -9.12 -7.69
N TYR A 3 -13.43 -8.87 -6.52
CA TYR A 3 -11.99 -8.88 -6.28
C TYR A 3 -11.71 -9.79 -5.09
N LEU A 4 -10.55 -10.46 -5.11
CA LEU A 4 -10.11 -11.32 -4.02
C LEU A 4 -9.35 -10.51 -2.97
N TYR A 5 -8.47 -9.62 -3.42
CA TYR A 5 -7.66 -8.76 -2.57
C TYR A 5 -7.80 -7.30 -2.96
N LYS A 6 -7.75 -6.42 -1.96
CA LYS A 6 -7.69 -4.96 -2.14
C LYS A 6 -6.62 -4.39 -1.23
N ILE A 7 -5.77 -3.53 -1.78
CA ILE A 7 -4.80 -2.74 -1.02
C ILE A 7 -5.18 -1.27 -1.13
N THR A 8 -5.26 -0.61 0.01
CA THR A 8 -5.51 0.82 0.12
C THR A 8 -4.27 1.52 0.68
N VAL A 9 -3.69 2.44 -0.08
CA VAL A 9 -2.52 3.24 0.33
C VAL A 9 -2.93 4.70 0.42
N VAL A 10 -2.62 5.34 1.56
CA VAL A 10 -2.81 6.78 1.76
C VAL A 10 -1.49 7.44 2.13
N ILE A 11 -1.20 8.54 1.44
CA ILE A 11 -0.04 9.38 1.70
C ILE A 11 -0.40 10.49 2.69
N ASP A 12 0.53 10.81 3.59
CA ASP A 12 0.46 11.97 4.47
C ASP A 12 0.86 13.24 3.71
N ASP A 13 -0.07 13.78 2.92
CA ASP A 13 0.12 15.00 2.13
C ASP A 13 0.70 16.16 2.97
N ASP A 14 0.17 16.36 4.18
CA ASP A 14 0.61 17.43 5.09
C ASP A 14 2.09 17.26 5.46
N LYS A 15 2.51 16.03 5.73
CA LYS A 15 3.92 15.73 6.05
C LYS A 15 4.83 15.90 4.84
N VAL A 16 4.36 15.55 3.64
CA VAL A 16 5.09 15.80 2.38
C VAL A 16 5.30 17.30 2.18
N LEU A 17 4.21 18.06 2.23
CA LEU A 17 4.20 19.51 2.01
C LEU A 17 4.99 20.27 3.08
N ARG A 18 5.00 19.78 4.33
CA ARG A 18 5.80 20.36 5.42
C ARG A 18 7.29 20.08 5.27
N PHE A 19 7.66 18.88 4.84
CA PHE A 19 9.07 18.51 4.70
C PHE A 19 9.72 19.11 3.46
N GLN A 20 8.95 19.34 2.39
CA GLN A 20 9.42 19.91 1.11
C GLN A 20 10.64 19.18 0.51
N GLN A 21 10.82 17.90 0.86
CA GLN A 21 11.93 17.07 0.36
C GLN A 21 11.61 16.44 -1.01
N HIS A 22 10.33 16.23 -1.31
CA HIS A 22 9.86 15.60 -2.54
C HIS A 22 8.58 16.29 -3.01
N ASP A 23 8.37 16.27 -4.33
CA ASP A 23 7.11 16.68 -4.93
C ASP A 23 6.00 15.66 -4.62
N LEU A 24 4.80 16.16 -4.33
CA LEU A 24 3.66 15.32 -3.95
C LEU A 24 3.25 14.37 -5.09
N ASN A 25 3.20 14.86 -6.33
CA ASN A 25 2.85 14.03 -7.48
C ASN A 25 3.91 12.96 -7.75
N ALA A 26 5.18 13.29 -7.52
CA ALA A 26 6.27 12.32 -7.62
C ALA A 26 6.11 11.16 -6.61
N ILE A 27 5.65 11.44 -5.38
CA ILE A 27 5.34 10.40 -4.38
C ILE A 27 4.21 9.50 -4.87
N TYR A 28 3.07 10.07 -5.26
CA TYR A 28 1.93 9.28 -5.76
C TYR A 28 2.31 8.45 -6.99
N LYS A 29 3.11 9.01 -7.90
CA LYS A 29 3.64 8.27 -9.06
C LYS A 29 4.52 7.10 -8.62
N THR A 30 5.41 7.31 -7.64
CA THR A 30 6.30 6.25 -7.15
C THR A 30 5.51 5.11 -6.54
N VAL A 31 4.43 5.40 -5.79
CA VAL A 31 3.53 4.36 -5.28
C VAL A 31 2.91 3.58 -6.44
N ARG A 32 2.31 4.26 -7.43
CA ARG A 32 1.72 3.59 -8.60
C ARG A 32 2.74 2.74 -9.36
N ASP A 33 3.96 3.24 -9.51
CA ASP A 33 5.05 2.52 -10.18
C ASP A 33 5.40 1.21 -9.45
N ALA A 34 5.30 1.15 -8.12
CA ALA A 34 5.52 -0.08 -7.34
C ALA A 34 4.51 -1.19 -7.63
N PHE A 35 3.31 -0.85 -8.14
CA PHE A 35 2.27 -1.83 -8.49
C PHE A 35 2.29 -2.25 -9.96
N LYS A 36 3.07 -1.59 -10.82
CA LYS A 36 3.04 -1.83 -12.28
C LYS A 36 3.48 -3.23 -12.70
N ASP A 37 4.39 -3.82 -11.94
CA ASP A 37 4.92 -5.16 -12.20
C ASP A 37 4.10 -6.26 -11.49
N CYS A 38 2.99 -5.89 -10.86
CA CYS A 38 2.10 -6.80 -10.14
C CYS A 38 0.76 -6.97 -10.87
N ASN A 39 0.00 -7.97 -10.45
CA ASN A 39 -1.33 -8.27 -10.98
C ASN A 39 -2.43 -7.31 -10.50
N PHE A 40 -2.07 -6.30 -9.71
CA PHE A 40 -2.97 -5.28 -9.20
C PHE A 40 -3.47 -4.34 -10.30
N LYS A 41 -4.76 -4.01 -10.24
CA LYS A 41 -5.36 -2.94 -11.03
C LYS A 41 -5.71 -1.78 -10.13
N GLU A 42 -5.29 -0.58 -10.51
CA GLU A 42 -5.72 0.65 -9.83
C GLU A 42 -7.21 0.90 -10.10
N VAL A 43 -7.99 1.12 -9.04
CA VAL A 43 -9.42 1.44 -9.04
C VAL A 43 -9.73 2.64 -8.13
N SER A 44 -8.74 3.50 -7.91
CA SER A 44 -8.83 4.68 -7.06
C SER A 44 -9.97 5.60 -7.51
N ASP A 45 -10.90 5.93 -6.59
CA ASP A 45 -11.95 6.93 -6.82
C ASP A 45 -11.45 8.37 -6.61
N THR A 46 -10.32 8.52 -5.90
CA THR A 46 -9.72 9.81 -5.58
C THR A 46 -8.21 9.76 -5.74
N ASP A 47 -7.58 10.91 -6.00
CA ASP A 47 -6.11 11.01 -6.07
C ASP A 47 -5.42 10.87 -4.71
N LYS A 48 -6.17 10.91 -3.60
CA LYS A 48 -5.63 10.88 -2.23
C LYS A 48 -5.58 9.49 -1.61
N GLU A 49 -6.43 8.60 -2.11
CA GLU A 49 -6.50 7.22 -1.67
C GLU A 49 -6.25 6.34 -2.88
N LEU A 50 -5.06 5.74 -2.93
CA LEU A 50 -4.71 4.83 -4.00
C LEU A 50 -5.25 3.45 -3.66
N VAL A 51 -6.14 2.94 -4.49
CA VAL A 51 -6.80 1.64 -4.29
C VAL A 51 -6.41 0.70 -5.41
N PHE A 52 -5.89 -0.46 -5.04
CA PHE A 52 -5.42 -1.49 -5.96
C PHE A 52 -6.13 -2.80 -5.67
N VAL A 53 -6.61 -3.50 -6.70
CA VAL A 53 -7.35 -4.77 -6.55
C VAL A 53 -6.75 -5.89 -7.39
N ILE A 54 -6.77 -7.11 -6.85
CA ILE A 54 -6.57 -8.35 -7.60
C ILE A 54 -7.94 -8.99 -7.85
N GLU A 55 -8.24 -9.28 -9.11
CA GLU A 55 -9.48 -9.96 -9.52
C GLU A 55 -9.49 -11.44 -9.09
N GLU A 56 -10.69 -12.00 -8.90
CA GLU A 56 -10.86 -13.43 -8.62
C GLU A 56 -10.16 -14.31 -9.68
N GLY A 57 -9.48 -15.38 -9.23
CA GLY A 57 -8.80 -16.33 -10.10
C GLY A 57 -7.31 -16.03 -10.36
N LYS A 58 -6.80 -14.92 -9.82
CA LYS A 58 -5.36 -14.65 -9.74
C LYS A 58 -4.88 -14.88 -8.30
N ASP A 59 -4.30 -16.04 -8.04
CA ASP A 59 -3.66 -16.32 -6.75
C ASP A 59 -2.30 -15.59 -6.70
N SER A 60 -2.31 -14.41 -6.08
CA SER A 60 -1.15 -13.53 -6.01
C SER A 60 -1.01 -12.90 -4.62
N PHE A 61 -1.37 -13.66 -3.58
CA PHE A 61 -1.19 -13.26 -2.17
C PHE A 61 0.25 -12.81 -1.88
N SER A 62 1.24 -13.50 -2.48
CA SER A 62 2.66 -13.15 -2.34
C SER A 62 3.02 -11.76 -2.89
N GLU A 63 2.31 -11.28 -3.92
CA GLU A 63 2.56 -9.94 -4.49
C GLU A 63 2.15 -8.83 -3.53
N VAL A 64 1.14 -9.08 -2.67
CA VAL A 64 0.74 -8.11 -1.64
C VAL A 64 1.91 -7.85 -0.69
N GLY A 65 2.52 -8.92 -0.17
CA GLY A 65 3.66 -8.81 0.74
C GLY A 65 4.87 -8.17 0.09
N ILE A 66 5.15 -8.48 -1.19
CA ILE A 66 6.25 -7.87 -1.94
C ILE A 66 6.07 -6.36 -2.06
N VAL A 67 4.89 -5.90 -2.49
CA VAL A 67 4.65 -4.45 -2.67
C VAL A 67 4.61 -3.73 -1.33
N ALA A 68 3.94 -4.30 -0.33
CA ALA A 68 3.88 -3.73 1.01
C ALA A 68 5.28 -3.50 1.61
N ASN A 69 6.14 -4.53 1.56
CA ASN A 69 7.52 -4.43 2.01
C ASN A 69 8.33 -3.46 1.14
N SER A 70 8.16 -3.49 -0.19
CA SER A 70 8.86 -2.55 -1.08
C SER A 70 8.51 -1.09 -0.79
N LEU A 71 7.27 -0.79 -0.41
CA LEU A 71 6.85 0.56 -0.03
C LEU A 71 7.40 0.93 1.35
N TYR A 72 7.30 0.02 2.33
CA TYR A 72 7.72 0.23 3.71
C TYR A 72 9.24 0.30 3.89
N ASP A 73 10.03 -0.49 3.16
CA ASP A 73 11.49 -0.48 3.25
C ASP A 73 12.12 0.66 2.44
N SER A 74 11.32 1.35 1.63
CA SER A 74 11.78 2.48 0.83
C SER A 74 11.78 3.80 1.62
N TRP A 75 12.35 4.85 1.00
CA TRP A 75 12.28 6.22 1.51
C TRP A 75 10.84 6.75 1.66
N LEU A 76 9.85 6.10 1.05
CA LEU A 76 8.43 6.46 1.12
C LEU A 76 7.81 6.15 2.48
N ALA A 77 8.37 5.22 3.26
CA ALA A 77 7.79 4.72 4.51
C ALA A 77 7.32 5.84 5.44
N LYS A 78 8.13 6.89 5.56
CA LYS A 78 7.86 8.05 6.42
C LYS A 78 6.65 8.87 5.96
N TYR A 79 6.22 8.75 4.71
CA TYR A 79 5.06 9.44 4.14
C TYR A 79 3.81 8.55 4.05
N LEU A 80 3.92 7.25 4.33
CA LEU A 80 2.76 6.36 4.39
C LEU A 80 1.94 6.70 5.63
N LYS A 81 0.73 7.20 5.43
CA LYS A 81 -0.27 7.42 6.49
C LYS A 81 -1.02 6.14 6.81
N LYS A 82 -1.29 5.34 5.78
CA LYS A 82 -2.11 4.14 5.84
C LYS A 82 -1.69 3.17 4.75
N MET A 83 -1.65 1.89 5.09
CA MET A 83 -1.55 0.78 4.13
C MET A 83 -2.42 -0.35 4.66
N GLU A 84 -3.63 -0.48 4.12
CA GLU A 84 -4.58 -1.52 4.52
C GLU A 84 -4.70 -2.59 3.45
N TRP A 85 -4.78 -3.82 3.91
CA TRP A 85 -5.16 -4.98 3.13
C TRP A 85 -6.62 -5.31 3.43
N TYR A 86 -7.42 -5.64 2.43
CA TYR A 86 -8.70 -6.32 2.58
C TYR A 86 -8.73 -7.65 1.81
N ASP A 87 -9.11 -8.71 2.50
CA ASP A 87 -9.32 -10.05 1.95
C ASP A 87 -10.84 -10.33 1.84
N ALA A 88 -11.31 -10.55 0.62
CA ALA A 88 -12.72 -10.83 0.37
C ALA A 88 -13.15 -12.25 0.78
N SER A 89 -12.20 -13.18 0.95
CA SER A 89 -12.47 -14.59 1.24
C SER A 89 -12.99 -14.81 2.67
N ASP A 90 -12.52 -14.01 3.62
CA ASP A 90 -12.95 -14.02 5.02
C ASP A 90 -13.52 -12.67 5.50
N ASN A 91 -13.58 -11.67 4.60
CA ASN A 91 -14.05 -10.32 4.86
C ASN A 91 -13.26 -9.61 5.98
N SER A 92 -11.95 -9.83 6.01
CA SER A 92 -11.02 -9.21 6.96
C SER A 92 -10.36 -7.94 6.41
N THR A 93 -9.86 -7.10 7.31
CA THR A 93 -9.04 -5.94 6.97
C THR A 93 -7.89 -5.84 7.94
N GLU A 94 -6.68 -5.73 7.41
CA GLU A 94 -5.43 -5.69 8.18
C GLU A 94 -4.70 -4.37 7.92
N ASP A 95 -4.17 -3.77 8.99
CA ASP A 95 -3.30 -2.58 8.90
C ASP A 95 -1.85 -3.05 8.81
N ILE A 96 -1.32 -3.07 7.59
CA ILE A 96 0.00 -3.60 7.31
C ILE A 96 1.09 -2.76 7.99
N LEU A 97 0.91 -1.44 8.11
CA LEU A 97 1.89 -0.57 8.77
C LEU A 97 1.97 -0.87 10.27
N LYS A 98 0.86 -1.27 10.88
CA LYS A 98 0.82 -1.69 12.27
C LYS A 98 1.48 -3.05 12.44
N GLU A 99 1.15 -4.02 11.60
CA GLU A 99 1.72 -5.38 11.69
C GLU A 99 3.24 -5.38 11.55
N ILE A 100 3.79 -4.62 10.60
CA ILE A 100 5.24 -4.50 10.45
C ILE A 100 5.88 -3.91 11.72
N LYS A 101 5.27 -2.88 12.32
CA LYS A 101 5.76 -2.28 13.57
C LYS A 101 5.66 -3.24 14.75
N ASP A 102 4.57 -3.97 14.86
CA ASP A 102 4.35 -4.95 15.92
C ASP A 102 5.37 -6.09 15.81
N PHE A 103 5.66 -6.55 14.58
CA PHE A 103 6.71 -7.53 14.29
C PHE A 103 8.10 -7.02 14.69
N ASP A 104 8.49 -5.81 14.23
CA ASP A 104 9.76 -5.16 14.59
C ASP A 104 9.90 -5.00 16.12
N THR A 105 8.79 -4.70 16.83
CA THR A 105 8.77 -4.56 18.28
C THR A 105 8.97 -5.89 18.99
N GLN A 106 8.36 -6.96 18.46
CA GLN A 106 8.39 -8.27 19.08
C GLN A 106 9.71 -9.02 18.85
N TYR A 107 10.30 -8.90 17.67
CA TYR A 107 11.43 -9.71 17.25
C TYR A 107 12.74 -8.93 17.02
N GLY A 108 12.68 -7.59 17.02
CA GLY A 108 13.80 -6.76 16.62
C GLY A 108 14.02 -6.75 15.11
N LYS A 109 14.85 -5.82 14.62
CA LYS A 109 15.30 -5.77 13.23
C LYS A 109 16.47 -6.70 12.97
#